data_AF-A0A7C4GX41-F1
#
_entry.id   AF-A0A7C4GX41-F1
#
_cell.length_a   1.000
_cell.length_b   1.000
_cell.length_c   1.000
_cell.angle_alpha   90.00
_cell.angle_beta   90.00
_cell.angle_gamma   90.00
#
_symmetry.space_group_name_H-M   'P 1'
#
loop_
_entity.id
_entity.type
_entity.pdbx_description
1 polymer ?
#
loop_
_entity_poly.entity_id
_entity_poly.type
_entity_poly.pdbx_seq_one_letter_code
_entity_poly.pdbx_strand_id
1 'polypeptide(L)'
;FPGDGWAKYKSKYEEFRQKLQAYYQQTGSLKEATLKVIDEMKGWYAGYNFQYPIHTEPAESPDPELAIKYPTLAWLNPHNIKVLKDQPSIVAGKPVGLALIPSELKGESGELVVITTNRLTEKFHSGAMTRNVPLLSQLVPEPFAYIPEKLASKLGIRPGEYVEIVTARGSVRLRAYVTRGEAYLKVNNKDLPVINVIWSFSFQGRTTGPQGNFINPDVGDVVTTIQESKAWIGFVRRVG
;
A
#
# COMPACT_ATOMS: atom_id res chain seq x y z
N PHE A 1 16.57 -24.04 25.14
CA PHE A 1 16.83 -23.01 24.12
C PHE A 1 16.22 -21.67 24.53
N PRO A 2 16.68 -20.99 25.59
CA PRO A 2 16.03 -19.78 26.10
C PRO A 2 16.77 -18.51 25.67
N GLY A 3 16.06 -17.40 25.46
CA GLY A 3 16.73 -16.11 25.36
C GLY A 3 15.82 -14.94 25.09
N ASP A 4 15.49 -14.71 23.83
CA ASP A 4 15.01 -13.41 23.38
C ASP A 4 13.62 -13.53 22.76
N GLY A 5 12.63 -13.12 23.54
CA GLY A 5 11.26 -12.91 23.09
C GLY A 5 10.97 -11.43 22.86
N TRP A 6 9.89 -11.14 22.13
CA TRP A 6 9.35 -9.80 21.88
C TRP A 6 9.36 -8.87 23.11
N ALA A 7 9.09 -9.41 24.30
CA ALA A 7 9.02 -8.63 25.54
C ALA A 7 10.28 -7.80 25.82
N LYS A 8 11.47 -8.26 25.42
CA LYS A 8 12.74 -7.52 25.60
C LYS A 8 12.85 -6.29 24.69
N TYR A 9 12.14 -6.28 23.57
CA TYR A 9 12.10 -5.17 22.60
C TYR A 9 11.03 -4.14 22.92
N LYS A 10 10.11 -4.45 23.85
CA LYS A 10 8.98 -3.59 24.17
C LYS A 10 9.41 -2.18 24.61
N SER A 11 10.42 -2.07 25.47
CA SER A 11 10.94 -0.77 25.93
C SER A 11 11.54 0.04 24.78
N LYS A 12 12.31 -0.60 23.89
CA LYS A 12 12.88 0.03 22.69
C LYS A 12 11.81 0.46 21.70
N TYR A 13 10.76 -0.33 21.54
CA TYR A 13 9.61 0.01 20.70
C TYR A 13 8.79 1.17 21.26
N GLU A 14 8.62 1.24 22.59
CA GLU A 14 8.01 2.38 23.27
C GLU A 14 8.86 3.65 23.15
N GLU A 15 10.18 3.54 23.31
CA GLU A 15 11.12 4.65 23.06
C GLU A 15 10.99 5.17 21.62
N PHE A 16 10.92 4.26 20.63
CA PHE A 16 10.71 4.61 19.23
C PHE A 16 9.40 5.38 19.03
N ARG A 17 8.28 4.88 19.58
CA ARG A 17 6.97 5.54 19.48
C ARG A 17 7.00 6.95 20.04
N GLN A 18 7.60 7.13 21.21
CA GLN A 18 7.72 8.45 21.86
C GLN A 18 8.55 9.41 21.02
N LYS A 19 9.70 8.98 20.49
CA LYS A 19 10.56 9.80 19.62
C LYS A 19 9.86 10.12 18.30
N LEU A 20 9.20 9.14 17.69
CA LEU A 20 8.44 9.33 16.45
C LEU A 20 7.34 10.36 16.65
N GLN A 21 6.59 10.27 17.76
CA GLN A 21 5.57 11.25 18.11
C GLN A 21 6.17 12.65 18.29
N ALA A 22 7.27 12.77 19.03
CA ALA A 22 7.94 14.05 19.26
C ALA A 22 8.46 14.68 17.96
N TYR A 23 9.12 13.90 17.10
CA TYR A 23 9.61 14.42 15.81
C TYR A 23 8.48 14.70 14.83
N TYR A 24 7.38 13.95 14.86
CA TYR A 24 6.21 14.24 14.04
C TYR A 24 5.57 15.56 14.46
N GLN A 25 5.45 15.83 15.77
CA GLN A 25 4.96 17.12 16.27
C GLN A 25 5.86 18.30 15.84
N GLN A 26 7.16 18.08 15.71
CA GLN A 26 8.12 19.11 15.26
C GLN A 26 8.11 19.33 13.74
N THR A 27 7.99 18.27 12.95
CA THR A 27 8.18 18.30 11.49
C THR A 27 6.87 18.38 10.71
N GLY A 28 5.77 17.87 11.27
CA GLY A 28 4.52 17.65 10.55
C GLY A 28 4.62 16.58 9.44
N SER A 29 5.77 15.92 9.30
CA SER A 29 6.09 14.98 8.23
C SER A 29 6.45 13.63 8.83
N LEU A 30 5.64 12.61 8.58
CA LEU A 30 5.91 11.29 9.14
C LEU A 30 7.18 10.69 8.53
N LYS A 31 7.45 11.00 7.26
CA LYS A 31 8.70 10.63 6.59
C LYS A 31 9.92 11.23 7.28
N GLU A 32 9.94 12.53 7.50
CA GLU A 32 11.07 13.19 8.18
C GLU A 32 11.23 12.72 9.62
N ALA A 33 10.12 12.58 10.35
CA ALA A 33 10.14 12.06 11.71
C ALA A 33 10.74 10.64 11.75
N THR A 34 10.29 9.75 10.87
CA THR A 34 10.80 8.37 10.75
C THR A 34 12.30 8.37 10.46
N LEU A 35 12.77 9.20 9.51
CA LEU A 35 14.18 9.30 9.18
C LEU A 35 15.04 9.80 10.35
N LYS A 36 14.55 10.78 11.13
CA LYS A 36 15.22 11.28 12.34
C LYS A 36 15.34 10.21 13.42
N VAL A 37 14.24 9.49 13.72
CA VAL A 37 14.28 8.41 14.71
C VAL A 37 15.25 7.31 14.29
N ILE A 38 15.26 6.94 13.00
CA ILE A 38 16.18 5.93 12.47
C ILE A 38 17.64 6.38 12.64
N ASP A 39 17.96 7.64 12.36
CA ASP A 39 19.32 8.14 12.51
C ASP A 39 19.77 8.25 13.97
N GLU A 40 18.87 8.68 14.87
CA GLU A 40 19.15 8.80 16.30
C GLU A 40 19.30 7.43 16.96
N MET A 41 18.35 6.52 16.73
CA MET A 41 18.36 5.20 17.34
C MET A 41 19.27 4.21 16.59
N LYS A 42 19.92 4.64 15.49
CA LYS A 42 20.69 3.79 14.57
C LYS A 42 19.90 2.56 14.08
N GLY A 43 18.59 2.76 13.95
CA GLY A 43 17.58 1.70 13.86
C GLY A 43 17.15 1.24 15.25
N TRP A 44 15.87 1.39 15.60
CA TRP A 44 15.31 1.09 16.94
C TRP A 44 15.38 -0.38 17.39
N TYR A 45 15.94 -1.23 16.55
CA TYR A 45 16.00 -2.68 16.62
C TYR A 45 17.44 -3.17 16.75
N ALA A 46 18.39 -2.30 17.11
CA ALA A 46 19.75 -2.73 17.46
C ALA A 46 19.67 -3.86 18.51
N GLY A 47 20.00 -5.08 18.08
CA GLY A 47 19.92 -6.29 18.88
C GLY A 47 18.71 -7.20 18.64
N TYR A 48 17.77 -6.91 17.72
CA TYR A 48 16.72 -7.87 17.33
C TYR A 48 17.21 -8.84 16.27
N ASN A 49 17.14 -10.13 16.57
CA ASN A 49 17.65 -11.20 15.71
C ASN A 49 16.59 -11.79 14.75
N PHE A 50 15.38 -11.23 14.71
CA PHE A 50 14.25 -11.66 13.86
C PHE A 50 13.93 -13.16 13.89
N GLN A 51 14.28 -13.84 14.99
CA GLN A 51 14.10 -15.28 15.11
C GLN A 51 12.62 -15.70 15.19
N TYR A 52 11.72 -14.74 15.45
CA TYR A 52 10.27 -14.92 15.42
C TYR A 52 9.62 -13.92 14.46
N PRO A 53 8.60 -14.33 13.69
CA PRO A 53 7.78 -13.40 12.94
C PRO A 53 7.10 -12.43 13.92
N ILE A 54 7.39 -11.15 13.77
CA ILE A 54 6.60 -10.09 14.38
C ILE A 54 5.53 -9.68 13.37
N HIS A 55 4.30 -9.51 13.84
CA HIS A 55 3.26 -8.91 13.03
C HIS A 55 3.70 -7.49 12.66
N THR A 56 3.84 -7.22 11.37
CA THR A 56 4.27 -5.93 10.84
C THR A 56 3.04 -5.14 10.40
N GLU A 57 2.94 -3.92 10.90
CA GLU A 57 1.92 -2.96 10.46
C GLU A 57 2.20 -2.54 9.02
N PRO A 58 1.16 -2.20 8.24
CA PRO A 58 1.34 -1.84 6.85
C PRO A 58 2.31 -0.67 6.72
N ALA A 59 3.14 -0.71 5.67
CA ALA A 59 4.17 0.30 5.45
C ALA A 59 3.57 1.71 5.23
N GLU A 60 2.31 1.75 4.80
CA GLU A 60 1.48 2.94 4.65
C GLU A 60 0.29 2.84 5.58
N SER A 61 -0.01 3.93 6.28
CA SER A 61 -1.14 3.97 7.21
C SER A 61 -2.19 4.97 6.72
N PRO A 62 -3.49 4.64 6.80
CA PRO A 62 -4.56 5.58 6.52
C PRO A 62 -4.70 6.67 7.61
N ASP A 63 -4.01 6.51 8.74
CA ASP A 63 -4.07 7.42 9.88
C ASP A 63 -2.69 7.67 10.49
N PRO A 64 -2.22 8.94 10.55
CA PRO A 64 -0.99 9.29 11.25
C PRO A 64 -0.94 8.81 12.71
N GLU A 65 -2.06 8.86 13.44
CA GLU A 65 -2.10 8.41 14.83
C GLU A 65 -1.82 6.90 14.92
N LEU A 66 -2.43 6.11 14.03
CA LEU A 66 -2.17 4.68 13.93
C LEU A 66 -0.72 4.41 13.55
N ALA A 67 -0.17 5.18 12.62
CA ALA A 67 1.21 5.04 12.17
C ALA A 67 2.23 5.33 13.30
N ILE A 68 1.93 6.29 14.17
CA ILE A 68 2.77 6.62 15.34
C ILE A 68 2.59 5.59 16.44
N LYS A 69 1.35 5.11 16.66
CA LYS A 69 1.03 4.11 17.69
C LYS A 69 1.58 2.73 17.33
N TYR A 70 1.55 2.36 16.06
CA TYR A 70 2.05 1.08 15.57
C TYR A 70 2.96 1.32 14.36
N PRO A 71 4.19 1.80 14.61
CA PRO A 71 5.10 2.11 13.54
C PRO A 71 5.56 0.86 12.82
N THR A 72 5.53 0.93 11.49
CA THR A 72 5.91 -0.17 10.60
C THR A 72 7.39 -0.49 10.69
N LEU A 73 7.64 -1.78 10.61
CA LEU A 73 8.97 -2.38 10.59
C LEU A 73 9.58 -2.37 9.19
N ALA A 74 8.81 -2.10 8.13
CA ALA A 74 9.35 -2.03 6.77
C ALA A 74 10.59 -1.10 6.67
N TRP A 75 10.67 -0.06 7.50
CA TRP A 75 11.81 0.86 7.55
C TRP A 75 13.11 0.30 8.12
N LEU A 76 13.14 -0.98 8.50
CA LEU A 76 14.36 -1.65 8.92
C LEU A 76 15.10 -2.27 7.74
N ASN A 77 14.39 -2.50 6.63
CA ASN A 77 14.98 -3.04 5.44
C ASN A 77 15.94 -1.99 4.84
N PRO A 78 17.25 -2.29 4.69
CA PRO A 78 18.22 -1.36 4.16
C PRO A 78 17.85 -0.82 2.77
N HIS A 79 17.16 -1.63 1.97
CA HIS A 79 16.66 -1.21 0.65
C HIS A 79 15.60 -0.12 0.78
N ASN A 80 14.63 -0.28 1.69
CA ASN A 80 13.58 0.71 1.91
C ASN A 80 14.17 2.03 2.42
N ILE A 81 15.13 1.96 3.35
CA ILE A 81 15.85 3.15 3.85
C ILE A 81 16.60 3.84 2.72
N LYS A 82 17.33 3.09 1.90
CA LYS A 82 18.10 3.63 0.76
C LYS A 82 17.20 4.34 -0.26
N VAL A 83 16.05 3.74 -0.58
CA VAL A 83 15.06 4.37 -1.48
C VAL A 83 14.50 5.66 -0.86
N LEU A 84 14.23 5.65 0.45
CA LEU A 84 13.66 6.79 1.15
C LEU A 84 14.65 7.95 1.36
N LYS A 85 15.91 7.65 1.70
CA LYS A 85 16.98 8.61 2.02
C LYS A 85 17.77 9.05 0.79
N ASP A 86 18.29 8.08 0.03
CA ASP A 86 19.37 8.33 -0.93
C ASP A 86 18.85 8.56 -2.35
N GLN A 87 17.62 8.14 -2.64
CA GLN A 87 17.00 8.19 -3.98
C GLN A 87 18.00 7.93 -5.11
N PRO A 88 18.64 6.74 -5.14
CA PRO A 88 19.70 6.47 -6.11
C PRO A 88 19.23 6.69 -7.55
N SER A 89 20.15 6.99 -8.47
CA SER A 89 19.83 7.35 -9.86
C SER A 89 18.88 6.39 -10.59
N ILE A 90 18.92 5.10 -10.24
CA ILE A 90 18.01 4.09 -10.80
C ILE A 90 16.54 4.30 -10.43
N VAL A 91 16.24 5.00 -9.32
CA VAL A 91 14.89 5.33 -8.86
C VAL A 91 14.61 6.84 -8.85
N ALA A 92 15.64 7.68 -9.02
CA ALA A 92 15.49 9.13 -9.08
C ALA A 92 14.50 9.55 -10.19
N GLY A 93 13.49 10.34 -9.81
CA GLY A 93 12.45 10.81 -10.73
C GLY A 93 11.50 9.72 -11.26
N LYS A 94 11.60 8.48 -10.76
CA LYS A 94 10.68 7.39 -11.09
C LYS A 94 9.55 7.29 -10.07
N PRO A 95 8.40 6.68 -10.45
CA PRO A 95 7.29 6.43 -9.55
C PRO A 95 7.63 5.32 -8.52
N VAL A 96 8.51 5.63 -7.59
CA VAL A 96 8.93 4.73 -6.51
C VAL A 96 8.57 5.31 -5.15
N GLY A 97 8.48 4.45 -4.16
CA GLY A 97 8.34 4.86 -2.76
C GLY A 97 6.93 4.68 -2.22
N LEU A 98 6.68 5.37 -1.10
CA LEU A 98 5.52 5.19 -0.25
C LEU A 98 4.88 6.52 0.11
N ALA A 99 3.58 6.48 0.35
CA ALA A 99 2.84 7.49 1.08
C ALA A 99 2.60 6.95 2.48
N LEU A 100 3.42 7.36 3.43
CA LEU A 100 3.35 6.86 4.80
C LEU A 100 1.99 7.18 5.43
N ILE A 101 1.43 8.32 5.03
CA ILE A 101 0.14 8.85 5.45
C ILE A 101 -0.58 9.51 4.26
N PRO A 102 -1.91 9.67 4.34
CA PRO A 102 -2.69 10.22 3.22
C PRO A 102 -2.25 11.62 2.78
N SER A 103 -1.75 12.44 3.71
CA SER A 103 -1.28 13.80 3.41
C SER A 103 0.00 13.85 2.57
N GLU A 104 0.63 12.72 2.26
CA GLU A 104 1.77 12.64 1.34
C GLU A 104 1.32 12.43 -0.12
N LEU A 105 0.06 12.03 -0.35
CA LEU A 105 -0.55 11.93 -1.69
C LEU A 105 -1.09 13.30 -2.18
N LYS A 106 -0.41 14.40 -1.84
CA LYS A 106 -0.92 15.78 -1.92
C LYS A 106 -1.47 16.15 -3.30
N GLY A 107 -2.64 16.79 -3.31
CA GLY A 107 -3.26 17.36 -4.51
C GLY A 107 -4.24 16.42 -5.21
N GLU A 108 -4.33 15.16 -4.80
CA GLU A 108 -5.27 14.22 -5.39
C GLU A 108 -6.68 14.38 -4.85
N SER A 109 -7.64 14.55 -5.77
CA SER A 109 -9.06 14.53 -5.48
C SER A 109 -9.57 13.09 -5.38
N GLY A 110 -10.62 12.88 -4.58
CA GLY A 110 -11.26 11.57 -4.44
C GLY A 110 -11.48 11.18 -2.99
N GLU A 111 -11.73 9.89 -2.76
CA GLU A 111 -11.85 9.30 -1.43
C GLU A 111 -10.61 8.49 -1.10
N LEU A 112 -10.11 8.60 0.14
CA LEU A 112 -9.07 7.73 0.68
C LEU A 112 -9.59 6.29 0.77
N VAL A 113 -8.83 5.35 0.22
CA VAL A 113 -9.15 3.92 0.21
C VAL A 113 -7.97 3.09 0.68
N VAL A 114 -8.27 1.93 1.25
CA VAL A 114 -7.31 0.83 1.37
C VAL A 114 -7.38 0.01 0.09
N ILE A 115 -6.24 -0.30 -0.50
CA ILE A 115 -6.13 -1.04 -1.75
C ILE A 115 -5.61 -2.43 -1.44
N THR A 116 -6.24 -3.43 -2.06
CA THR A 116 -5.73 -4.80 -2.14
C THR A 116 -5.71 -5.28 -3.59
N THR A 117 -4.97 -6.35 -3.87
CA THR A 117 -5.03 -7.03 -5.17
C THR A 117 -5.42 -8.49 -5.01
N ASN A 118 -6.30 -8.97 -5.88
CA ASN A 118 -6.72 -10.37 -5.89
C ASN A 118 -6.71 -10.96 -7.30
N ARG A 119 -7.03 -12.26 -7.34
CA ARG A 119 -7.07 -13.07 -8.57
C ARG A 119 -8.52 -13.26 -9.00
N LEU A 120 -8.66 -13.64 -10.26
CA LEU A 120 -9.90 -14.17 -10.83
C LEU A 120 -9.67 -15.62 -11.24
N THR A 121 -10.72 -16.43 -11.19
CA THR A 121 -10.69 -17.84 -11.62
C THR A 121 -10.19 -17.99 -13.06
N GLU A 122 -10.55 -17.04 -13.93
CA GLU A 122 -10.27 -17.04 -15.37
C GLU A 122 -8.86 -16.54 -15.70
N LYS A 123 -8.10 -16.05 -14.71
CA LYS A 123 -6.79 -15.43 -14.92
C LYS A 123 -5.70 -16.14 -14.11
N PHE A 124 -4.46 -16.08 -14.63
CA PHE A 124 -3.30 -16.73 -13.99
C PHE A 124 -2.12 -15.75 -13.93
N HIS A 125 -1.70 -15.40 -12.71
CA HIS A 125 -0.67 -14.38 -12.43
C HIS A 125 -0.91 -13.06 -13.20
N SER A 126 0.08 -12.56 -13.95
CA SER A 126 -0.01 -11.36 -14.80
C SER A 126 -0.91 -11.56 -16.04
N GLY A 127 -1.52 -12.74 -16.17
CA GLY A 127 -2.35 -13.11 -17.30
C GLY A 127 -1.56 -13.43 -18.57
N ALA A 128 -0.23 -13.57 -18.51
CA ALA A 128 0.60 -13.84 -19.69
C ALA A 128 0.09 -15.04 -20.52
N MET A 129 -0.38 -16.10 -19.86
CA MET A 129 -1.02 -17.23 -20.52
C MET A 129 -2.49 -16.93 -20.86
N THR A 130 -3.29 -16.60 -19.85
CA THR A 130 -4.76 -16.58 -19.96
C THR A 130 -5.33 -15.42 -20.76
N ARG A 131 -4.61 -14.30 -20.90
CA ARG A 131 -4.98 -13.19 -21.80
C ARG A 131 -4.77 -13.50 -23.27
N ASN A 132 -4.17 -14.64 -23.59
CA ASN A 132 -4.01 -15.13 -24.96
C ASN A 132 -4.98 -16.28 -25.28
N VAL A 133 -5.68 -16.83 -24.28
CA VAL A 133 -6.69 -17.86 -24.48
C VAL A 133 -8.02 -17.20 -24.88
N PRO A 134 -8.57 -17.46 -26.08
CA PRO A 134 -9.75 -16.74 -26.58
C PRO A 134 -10.97 -16.80 -25.65
N LEU A 135 -11.29 -17.97 -25.10
CA LEU A 135 -12.45 -18.15 -24.22
C LEU A 135 -12.31 -17.38 -22.91
N LEU A 136 -11.14 -17.46 -22.25
CA LEU A 136 -10.86 -16.73 -21.00
C LEU A 136 -10.78 -15.22 -21.23
N SER A 137 -10.34 -14.82 -22.42
CA SER A 137 -10.31 -13.43 -22.87
C SER A 137 -11.71 -12.86 -23.08
N GLN A 138 -12.66 -13.67 -23.54
CA GLN A 138 -14.07 -13.27 -23.68
C GLN A 138 -14.77 -13.13 -22.32
N LEU A 139 -14.46 -14.00 -21.36
CA LEU A 139 -15.06 -13.96 -20.02
C LEU A 139 -14.68 -12.70 -19.24
N VAL A 140 -13.41 -12.28 -19.31
CA VAL A 140 -12.93 -11.06 -18.64
C VAL A 140 -12.10 -10.23 -19.62
N PRO A 141 -12.77 -9.37 -20.42
CA PRO A 141 -12.16 -8.69 -21.57
C PRO A 141 -11.30 -7.48 -21.20
N GLU A 142 -11.53 -6.87 -20.04
CA GLU A 142 -10.86 -5.63 -19.61
C GLU A 142 -10.56 -5.67 -18.10
N PRO A 143 -9.52 -4.93 -17.64
CA PRO A 143 -9.21 -4.82 -16.23
C PRO A 143 -10.21 -3.93 -15.49
N PHE A 144 -10.50 -4.29 -14.24
CA PHE A 144 -11.45 -3.59 -13.40
C PHE A 144 -11.01 -3.61 -11.93
N ALA A 145 -11.61 -2.74 -11.14
CA ALA A 145 -11.50 -2.72 -9.69
C ALA A 145 -12.89 -2.92 -9.06
N TYR A 146 -12.96 -3.74 -8.01
CA TYR A 146 -14.17 -3.81 -7.19
C TYR A 146 -14.26 -2.56 -6.33
N ILE A 147 -15.40 -1.89 -6.41
CA ILE A 147 -15.71 -0.67 -5.66
C ILE A 147 -16.92 -0.95 -4.76
N PRO A 148 -16.83 -0.72 -3.44
CA PRO A 148 -17.97 -0.86 -2.54
C PRO A 148 -19.17 0.02 -2.97
N GLU A 149 -20.39 -0.50 -2.88
CA GLU A 149 -21.62 0.23 -3.27
C GLU A 149 -21.79 1.57 -2.54
N LYS A 150 -21.46 1.64 -1.25
CA LYS A 150 -21.48 2.88 -0.46
C LYS A 150 -20.47 3.91 -0.99
N LEU A 151 -19.31 3.45 -1.48
CA LEU A 151 -18.26 4.32 -2.02
C LEU A 151 -18.66 4.84 -3.39
N ALA A 152 -19.15 3.94 -4.23
CA ALA A 152 -19.65 4.28 -5.56
C ALA A 152 -20.79 5.30 -5.47
N SER A 153 -21.74 5.12 -4.54
CA SER A 153 -22.83 6.07 -4.28
C SER A 153 -22.30 7.43 -3.84
N LYS A 154 -21.33 7.47 -2.91
CA LYS A 154 -20.71 8.71 -2.43
C LYS A 154 -20.00 9.49 -3.55
N LEU A 155 -19.33 8.78 -4.46
CA LEU A 155 -18.56 9.37 -5.56
C LEU A 155 -19.35 9.49 -6.87
N GLY A 156 -20.63 9.09 -6.89
CA GLY A 156 -21.47 9.08 -8.09
C GLY A 156 -20.97 8.17 -9.22
N ILE A 157 -20.26 7.09 -8.88
CA ILE A 157 -19.71 6.11 -9.82
C ILE A 157 -20.81 5.11 -10.18
N ARG A 158 -21.08 4.93 -11.47
CA ARG A 158 -21.99 3.88 -11.96
C ARG A 158 -21.22 2.60 -12.29
N PRO A 159 -21.84 1.42 -12.21
CA PRO A 159 -21.23 0.18 -12.67
C PRO A 159 -20.70 0.30 -14.10
N GLY A 160 -19.46 -0.14 -14.33
CA GLY A 160 -18.80 -0.08 -15.63
C GLY A 160 -18.22 1.28 -16.00
N GLU A 161 -18.38 2.35 -15.21
CA GLU A 161 -17.66 3.60 -15.46
C GLU A 161 -16.17 3.47 -15.11
N TYR A 162 -15.35 4.36 -15.68
CA TYR A 162 -13.95 4.43 -15.30
C TYR A 162 -13.78 5.13 -13.95
N VAL A 163 -12.95 4.54 -13.12
CA VAL A 163 -12.39 5.15 -11.92
C VAL A 163 -10.89 5.30 -12.10
N GLU A 164 -10.32 6.33 -11.49
CA GLU A 164 -8.88 6.52 -11.39
C GLU A 164 -8.46 6.25 -9.96
N ILE A 165 -7.50 5.35 -9.79
CA ILE A 165 -6.88 5.01 -8.52
C ILE A 165 -5.49 5.61 -8.53
N VAL A 166 -5.17 6.42 -7.53
CA VAL A 166 -3.89 7.13 -7.42
C VAL A 166 -3.17 6.75 -6.14
N THR A 167 -1.88 6.46 -6.24
CA THR A 167 -0.95 6.25 -5.13
C THR A 167 0.31 7.09 -5.37
N ALA A 168 1.28 7.09 -4.45
CA ALA A 168 2.53 7.83 -4.72
C ALA A 168 3.37 7.22 -5.86
N ARG A 169 2.95 6.07 -6.41
CA ARG A 169 3.57 5.42 -7.56
C ARG A 169 2.88 5.80 -8.87
N GLY A 170 1.89 6.69 -8.82
CA GLY A 170 1.14 7.12 -9.97
C GLY A 170 -0.27 6.55 -9.96
N SER A 171 -0.87 6.43 -11.14
CA SER A 171 -2.29 6.15 -11.25
C SER A 171 -2.62 5.12 -12.32
N VAL A 172 -3.76 4.45 -12.12
CA VAL A 172 -4.37 3.56 -13.12
C VAL A 172 -5.85 3.87 -13.26
N ARG A 173 -6.34 3.80 -14.49
CA ARG A 173 -7.77 3.90 -14.81
C ARG A 173 -8.34 2.51 -15.06
N LEU A 174 -9.37 2.15 -14.32
CA LEU A 174 -9.98 0.82 -14.33
C LEU A 174 -11.50 0.95 -14.40
N ARG A 175 -12.16 -0.06 -14.96
CA ARG A 175 -13.62 -0.15 -14.85
C ARG A 175 -14.04 -0.38 -13.39
N ALA A 176 -15.12 0.24 -12.97
CA ALA A 176 -15.71 0.01 -11.66
C ALA A 176 -16.67 -1.18 -11.69
N TYR A 177 -16.30 -2.27 -11.00
CA TYR A 177 -17.25 -3.31 -10.61
C TYR A 177 -17.87 -2.91 -9.27
N VAL A 178 -19.05 -2.31 -9.29
CA VAL A 178 -19.73 -1.88 -8.05
C VAL A 178 -20.36 -3.09 -7.36
N THR A 179 -20.06 -3.31 -6.08
CA THR A 179 -20.49 -4.51 -5.35
C THR A 179 -20.74 -4.26 -3.88
N ARG A 180 -21.52 -5.15 -3.25
CA ARG A 180 -21.71 -5.25 -1.79
C ARG A 180 -20.68 -6.15 -1.11
N GLY A 181 -19.84 -6.84 -1.88
CA GLY A 181 -18.87 -7.81 -1.38
C GLY A 181 -17.57 -7.22 -0.81
N GLU A 182 -17.28 -5.95 -1.10
CA GLU A 182 -16.06 -5.29 -0.61
C GLU A 182 -16.29 -4.65 0.77
N ALA A 183 -15.24 -4.71 1.59
CA ALA A 183 -15.31 -4.34 3.01
C ALA A 183 -15.24 -2.83 3.26
N TYR A 184 -15.80 -2.42 4.39
CA TYR A 184 -15.49 -1.17 5.06
C TYR A 184 -14.85 -1.49 6.41
N LEU A 185 -13.62 -1.00 6.61
CA LEU A 185 -12.91 -1.15 7.87
C LEU A 185 -13.23 0.03 8.76
N LYS A 186 -13.48 -0.23 10.05
CA LYS A 186 -13.58 0.83 11.06
C LYS A 186 -12.29 0.86 11.87
N VAL A 187 -11.46 1.89 11.64
CA VAL A 187 -10.13 2.03 12.27
C VAL A 187 -10.04 3.42 12.88
N ASN A 188 -9.73 3.54 14.17
CA ASN A 188 -9.71 4.83 14.89
C ASN A 188 -10.95 5.70 14.63
N ASN A 189 -12.14 5.09 14.68
CA ASN A 189 -13.43 5.74 14.39
C ASN A 189 -13.57 6.31 12.96
N LYS A 190 -12.67 5.97 12.04
CA LYS A 190 -12.76 6.29 10.61
C LYS A 190 -13.29 5.08 9.85
N ASP A 191 -14.28 5.31 9.01
CA ASP A 191 -14.77 4.33 8.04
C ASP A 191 -13.86 4.39 6.80
N LEU A 192 -13.12 3.31 6.54
CA LEU A 192 -12.19 3.19 5.42
C LEU A 192 -12.73 2.16 4.42
N PRO A 193 -13.09 2.58 3.20
CA PRO A 193 -13.44 1.64 2.14
C PRO A 193 -12.21 0.83 1.70
N VAL A 194 -12.41 -0.46 1.47
CA VAL A 194 -11.44 -1.32 0.80
C VAL A 194 -11.84 -1.45 -0.67
N ILE A 195 -10.89 -1.25 -1.57
CA ILE A 195 -11.06 -1.55 -3.00
C ILE A 195 -10.11 -2.67 -3.41
N ASN A 196 -10.53 -3.45 -4.38
CA ASN A 196 -9.79 -4.62 -4.84
C ASN A 196 -9.47 -4.51 -6.33
N VAL A 197 -8.18 -4.52 -6.65
CA VAL A 197 -7.66 -4.35 -8.00
C VAL A 197 -7.24 -5.70 -8.58
N ILE A 198 -7.78 -6.03 -9.75
CA ILE A 198 -7.35 -7.21 -10.48
C ILE A 198 -6.05 -6.91 -11.25
N TRP A 199 -4.98 -7.63 -10.92
CA TRP A 199 -3.62 -7.34 -11.40
C TRP A 199 -3.19 -8.19 -12.61
N SER A 200 -4.09 -8.99 -13.16
CA SER A 200 -3.79 -10.00 -14.19
C SER A 200 -3.84 -9.49 -15.63
N PHE A 201 -3.54 -8.21 -15.86
CA PHE A 201 -3.55 -7.55 -17.17
C PHE A 201 -2.20 -6.96 -17.54
N SER A 202 -1.99 -6.63 -18.82
CA SER A 202 -0.75 -6.01 -19.29
C SER A 202 -0.92 -5.44 -20.71
N PHE A 203 0.16 -4.88 -21.25
CA PHE A 203 0.19 -4.18 -22.53
C PHE A 203 0.05 -5.09 -23.77
N GLN A 204 0.24 -6.40 -23.65
CA GLN A 204 0.23 -7.33 -24.80
C GLN A 204 -0.61 -8.57 -24.55
N GLY A 205 -1.54 -8.90 -25.46
CA GLY A 205 -2.37 -10.10 -25.45
C GLY A 205 -3.69 -9.86 -26.19
N ARG A 206 -4.63 -10.81 -26.16
CA ARG A 206 -5.99 -10.61 -26.70
C ARG A 206 -6.82 -9.64 -25.86
N THR A 207 -6.63 -9.71 -24.53
CA THR A 207 -7.10 -8.68 -23.60
C THR A 207 -5.90 -7.90 -23.08
N THR A 208 -5.92 -6.58 -23.21
CA THR A 208 -4.87 -5.68 -22.77
C THR A 208 -5.40 -4.69 -21.74
N GLY A 209 -4.51 -3.94 -21.11
CA GLY A 209 -4.87 -2.87 -20.20
C GLY A 209 -3.82 -2.65 -19.10
N PRO A 210 -4.06 -1.65 -18.23
CA PRO A 210 -3.19 -1.36 -17.11
C PRO A 210 -3.03 -2.56 -16.18
N GLN A 211 -1.84 -2.66 -15.59
CA GLN A 211 -1.48 -3.73 -14.66
C GLN A 211 -1.48 -3.19 -13.22
N GLY A 212 -2.04 -3.97 -12.28
CA GLY A 212 -2.26 -3.52 -10.90
C GLY A 212 -0.99 -3.15 -10.12
N ASN A 213 0.17 -3.73 -10.44
CA ASN A 213 1.44 -3.42 -9.78
C ASN A 213 1.98 -2.02 -10.12
N PHE A 214 1.44 -1.31 -11.13
CA PHE A 214 1.80 0.10 -11.35
C PHE A 214 1.48 0.99 -10.15
N ILE A 215 0.54 0.58 -9.30
CA ILE A 215 0.15 1.31 -8.09
C ILE A 215 0.58 0.63 -6.79
N ASN A 216 1.21 -0.54 -6.87
CA ASN A 216 1.69 -1.24 -5.67
C ASN A 216 2.84 -0.45 -5.02
N PRO A 217 2.93 -0.46 -3.68
CA PRO A 217 4.08 0.08 -2.97
C PRO A 217 5.37 -0.68 -3.33
N ASP A 218 6.46 0.06 -3.55
CA ASP A 218 7.80 -0.53 -3.68
C ASP A 218 8.44 -0.61 -2.29
N VAL A 219 7.96 -1.58 -1.51
CA VAL A 219 8.42 -1.81 -0.14
C VAL A 219 8.47 -3.30 0.15
N GLY A 220 9.62 -3.77 0.65
CA GLY A 220 9.80 -5.14 1.11
C GLY A 220 9.58 -5.27 2.61
N ASP A 221 8.94 -6.37 3.03
CA ASP A 221 8.97 -6.80 4.42
C ASP A 221 10.43 -7.02 4.91
N VAL A 222 10.64 -6.91 6.22
CA VAL A 222 11.99 -6.98 6.81
C VAL A 222 12.57 -8.39 6.81
N VAL A 223 11.71 -9.39 7.01
CA VAL A 223 12.13 -10.77 7.19
C VAL A 223 12.16 -11.48 5.84
N THR A 224 11.06 -11.38 5.10
CA THR A 224 10.85 -12.12 3.87
C THR A 224 11.34 -11.36 2.64
N THR A 225 11.53 -10.05 2.73
CA THR A 225 11.81 -9.15 1.60
C THR A 225 10.74 -9.18 0.50
N ILE A 226 9.57 -9.73 0.80
CA ILE A 226 8.43 -9.80 -0.12
C ILE A 226 7.75 -8.44 -0.21
N GLN A 227 7.40 -8.03 -1.42
CA GLN A 227 6.69 -6.79 -1.71
C GLN A 227 5.28 -6.78 -1.10
N GLU A 228 4.90 -5.65 -0.50
CA GLU A 228 3.51 -5.41 -0.09
C GLU A 228 2.59 -5.28 -1.32
N SER A 229 1.59 -6.16 -1.38
CA SER A 229 0.61 -6.21 -2.50
C SER A 229 -0.79 -6.59 -2.02
N LYS A 230 -1.05 -6.49 -0.72
CA LYS A 230 -2.32 -6.87 -0.09
C LYS A 230 -2.94 -5.74 0.71
N ALA A 231 -2.17 -4.82 1.25
CA ALA A 231 -2.69 -3.66 1.95
C ALA A 231 -1.78 -2.43 1.79
N TRP A 232 -2.30 -1.38 1.15
CA TRP A 232 -1.67 -0.05 1.10
C TRP A 232 -2.74 1.01 0.86
N ILE A 233 -2.36 2.29 0.80
CA ILE A 233 -3.34 3.39 0.68
C ILE A 233 -3.27 4.06 -0.69
N GLY A 234 -4.40 4.66 -1.07
CA GLY A 234 -4.50 5.52 -2.24
C GLY A 234 -5.77 6.34 -2.23
N PHE A 235 -5.99 7.10 -3.28
CA PHE A 235 -7.25 7.79 -3.54
C PHE A 235 -7.96 7.19 -4.73
N VAL A 236 -9.29 7.11 -4.67
CA VAL A 236 -10.13 6.74 -5.81
C VAL A 236 -11.06 7.89 -6.17
N ARG A 237 -11.19 8.15 -7.47
CA ARG A 237 -12.13 9.14 -8.01
C ARG A 237 -12.82 8.63 -9.28
N ARG A 238 -13.99 9.19 -9.56
CA ARG A 238 -14.67 9.01 -10.84
C ARG A 238 -13.89 9.73 -11.94
N VAL A 239 -13.75 9.11 -13.10
CA VAL A 239 -13.24 9.78 -14.31
C VAL A 239 -14.44 10.40 -15.02
N GLY A 240 -14.40 11.72 -15.22
CA GLY A 240 -15.42 12.49 -15.97
C GLY A 240 -15.39 12.23 -17.46
#